data_AF-A0A1D2RB02-F1
#
_entry.id   AF-A0A1D2RB02-F1
#
_cell.length_a   1.000
_cell.length_b   1.000
_cell.length_c   1.000
_cell.angle_alpha   90.00
_cell.angle_beta   90.00
_cell.angle_gamma   90.00
#
_symmetry.space_group_name_H-M   'P 1'
#
loop_
_entity.id
_entity.type
_entity.pdbx_description
1 polymer ?
#
loop_
_entity_poly.entity_id
_entity_poly.type
_entity_poly.pdbx_seq_one_letter_code
_entity_poly.pdbx_strand_id
1 'polypeptide(L)'
;MKEKISEFLDKKSKEINKLAEIYPEKKSLIIDYEELEKFDLKLAEDMLQNPDATISLFEEALSDLKIPMQKADAKFYARFTNLPDANFVPVKHLASEHINKLITVEGIVNRIGDILPKVSTGKFVCKSEFPDEKVRISAPLQYT
;
A
#
# COMPACT_ATOMS: atom_id res chain seq x y z
N MET A 1 -5.48 -16.69 -0.38
CA MET A 1 -5.04 -15.49 0.38
C MET A 1 -5.95 -14.32 0.12
N LYS A 2 -6.22 -13.96 -1.14
CA LYS A 2 -7.16 -12.88 -1.50
C LYS A 2 -8.53 -12.99 -0.81
N GLU A 3 -9.11 -14.20 -0.72
CA GLU A 3 -10.41 -14.44 -0.05
C GLU A 3 -10.43 -14.05 1.43
N LYS A 4 -9.35 -14.35 2.17
CA LYS A 4 -9.24 -13.99 3.60
C LYS A 4 -9.05 -12.49 3.79
N ILE A 5 -8.32 -11.86 2.88
CA ILE A 5 -8.14 -10.41 2.88
C ILE A 5 -9.49 -9.72 2.64
N SER A 6 -10.30 -10.18 1.67
CA SER A 6 -11.65 -9.63 1.47
C SER A 6 -12.53 -9.78 2.70
N GLU A 7 -12.50 -10.96 3.35
CA GLU A 7 -13.28 -11.19 4.58
C GLU A 7 -12.85 -10.26 5.73
N PHE A 8 -11.54 -10.02 5.87
CA PHE A 8 -11.02 -9.06 6.84
C PHE A 8 -11.48 -7.63 6.54
N LEU A 9 -11.44 -7.22 5.27
CA LEU A 9 -11.87 -5.89 4.85
C LEU A 9 -13.39 -5.69 5.01
N ASP A 10 -14.20 -6.72 4.82
CA ASP A 10 -15.65 -6.67 5.05
C ASP A 10 -15.97 -6.33 6.52
N LYS A 11 -15.21 -6.88 7.47
CA LYS A 11 -15.32 -6.53 8.90
C LYS A 11 -14.98 -5.06 9.15
N LYS A 12 -14.07 -4.47 8.37
CA LYS A 12 -13.67 -3.06 8.43
C LYS A 12 -14.45 -2.13 7.50
N SER A 13 -15.56 -2.58 6.92
CA SER A 13 -16.40 -1.79 6.00
C SER A 13 -16.79 -0.40 6.53
N LYS A 14 -17.02 -0.24 7.85
CA LYS A 14 -17.32 1.06 8.47
C LYS A 14 -16.16 2.06 8.34
N GLU A 15 -14.93 1.61 8.55
CA GLU A 15 -13.74 2.46 8.43
C GLU A 15 -13.47 2.82 6.97
N ILE A 16 -13.69 1.85 6.07
CA ILE A 16 -13.54 2.02 4.63
C ILE A 16 -14.54 3.05 4.08
N ASN A 17 -15.80 3.00 4.53
CA ASN A 17 -16.81 4.00 4.13
C ASN A 17 -16.44 5.41 4.60
N LYS A 18 -15.98 5.56 5.85
CA LYS A 18 -15.49 6.85 6.35
C LYS A 18 -14.28 7.35 5.57
N LEU A 19 -13.37 6.45 5.19
CA LEU A 19 -12.21 6.80 4.38
C LEU A 19 -12.64 7.34 3.00
N ALA A 20 -13.67 6.77 2.40
CA ALA A 20 -14.20 7.23 1.13
C ALA A 20 -14.91 8.59 1.21
N GLU A 21 -15.57 8.91 2.32
CA GLU A 21 -16.17 10.23 2.54
C GLU A 21 -15.12 11.34 2.66
N ILE A 22 -13.96 11.05 3.28
CA ILE A 22 -12.87 12.00 3.52
C ILE A 22 -11.94 12.12 2.30
N TYR A 23 -12.11 11.27 1.28
CA TYR A 23 -11.28 11.30 0.08
C TYR A 23 -11.47 12.65 -0.66
N PRO A 24 -10.39 13.33 -1.09
CA PRO A 24 -9.02 12.86 -1.25
C PRO A 24 -8.06 13.23 -0.10
N GLU A 25 -8.52 13.83 0.99
CA GLU A 25 -7.65 14.29 2.09
C GLU A 25 -6.96 13.11 2.81
N LYS A 26 -7.72 12.03 3.05
CA LYS A 26 -7.18 10.76 3.53
C LYS A 26 -7.33 9.69 2.47
N LYS A 27 -6.24 8.95 2.23
CA LYS A 27 -6.16 7.89 1.22
C LYS A 27 -5.66 6.56 1.78
N SER A 28 -5.33 6.52 3.07
CA SER A 28 -4.71 5.34 3.69
C SER A 28 -5.64 4.76 4.75
N LEU A 29 -5.92 3.46 4.62
CA LEU A 29 -6.54 2.66 5.67
C LEU A 29 -5.43 2.22 6.62
N ILE A 30 -5.61 2.49 7.91
CA ILE A 30 -4.67 2.04 8.95
C ILE A 30 -5.18 0.70 9.48
N ILE A 31 -4.32 -0.31 9.45
CA ILE A 31 -4.62 -1.68 9.89
C ILE A 31 -3.63 -2.05 10.98
N ASP A 32 -4.14 -2.38 12.16
CA ASP A 32 -3.29 -2.86 13.25
C ASP A 32 -2.88 -4.31 13.02
N TYR A 33 -1.58 -4.59 13.14
CA TYR A 33 -1.03 -5.92 12.93
C TYR A 33 -1.60 -6.95 13.90
N GLU A 34 -1.77 -6.60 15.18
CA GLU A 34 -2.38 -7.50 16.17
C GLU A 34 -3.80 -7.93 15.78
N GLU A 35 -4.57 -7.06 15.12
CA GLU A 35 -5.91 -7.41 14.65
C GLU A 35 -5.85 -8.39 13.48
N LEU A 36 -4.87 -8.19 12.58
CA LEU A 36 -4.60 -9.09 11.47
C LEU A 36 -4.11 -10.46 11.97
N GLU A 37 -3.22 -10.49 12.96
CA GLU A 37 -2.69 -11.70 13.58
C GLU A 37 -3.79 -12.52 14.28
N LYS A 38 -4.67 -11.85 15.03
CA LYS A 38 -5.84 -12.48 15.67
C LYS A 38 -6.82 -13.05 14.65
N PHE A 39 -6.91 -12.44 13.47
CA PHE A 39 -7.77 -12.92 12.39
C PHE A 39 -7.15 -14.12 11.65
N ASP A 40 -5.91 -14.00 11.21
CA ASP A 40 -5.18 -15.07 10.53
C ASP A 40 -3.66 -14.92 10.71
N LEU A 41 -3.08 -15.81 11.51
CA LEU A 41 -1.65 -15.83 11.79
C LEU A 41 -0.81 -15.96 10.51
N LYS A 42 -1.22 -16.80 9.57
CA LYS A 42 -0.45 -17.07 8.35
C LYS A 42 -0.41 -15.86 7.42
N LEU A 43 -1.51 -15.11 7.34
CA LEU A 43 -1.59 -13.85 6.60
C LEU A 43 -0.71 -12.78 7.24
N ALA A 44 -0.73 -12.69 8.57
CA ALA A 44 0.10 -11.75 9.32
C ALA A 44 1.60 -12.07 9.19
N GLU A 45 1.99 -13.34 9.21
CA GLU A 45 3.38 -13.76 8.97
C GLU A 45 3.84 -13.44 7.54
N ASP A 46 3.01 -13.75 6.53
CA ASP A 46 3.32 -13.45 5.13
C ASP A 46 3.50 -11.95 4.89
N MET A 47 2.69 -11.13 5.55
CA MET A 47 2.80 -9.66 5.50
C MET A 47 4.15 -9.16 6.01
N LEU A 48 4.78 -9.84 6.97
CA LEU A 48 6.11 -9.48 7.48
C LEU A 48 7.24 -9.94 6.54
N GLN A 49 7.08 -11.10 5.91
CA GLN A 49 8.10 -11.70 5.05
C GLN A 49 8.06 -11.16 3.62
N ASN A 50 6.86 -10.89 3.07
CA ASN A 50 6.62 -10.46 1.69
C ASN A 50 5.66 -9.25 1.62
N PRO A 51 5.96 -8.13 2.31
CA PRO A 51 5.08 -6.97 2.39
C PRO A 51 4.63 -6.43 1.03
N ASP A 52 5.51 -6.38 0.02
CA ASP A 52 5.16 -5.84 -1.29
C ASP A 52 3.99 -6.61 -1.94
N ALA A 53 4.04 -7.94 -1.89
CA ALA A 53 2.99 -8.79 -2.44
C ALA A 53 1.71 -8.68 -1.61
N THR A 54 1.82 -8.76 -0.28
CA THR A 54 0.65 -8.71 0.61
C THR A 54 -0.04 -7.34 0.55
N ILE A 55 0.70 -6.23 0.64
CA ILE A 55 0.15 -4.87 0.51
C ILE A 55 -0.54 -4.69 -0.84
N SER A 56 0.08 -5.16 -1.92
CA SER A 56 -0.54 -5.08 -3.26
C SER A 56 -1.88 -5.82 -3.32
N LEU A 57 -1.99 -7.00 -2.70
CA LEU A 57 -3.25 -7.74 -2.61
C LEU A 57 -4.30 -7.01 -1.75
N PHE A 58 -3.88 -6.34 -0.68
CA PHE A 58 -4.77 -5.49 0.12
C PHE A 58 -5.27 -4.27 -0.68
N GLU A 59 -4.38 -3.60 -1.42
CA GLU A 59 -4.75 -2.48 -2.29
C GLU A 59 -5.72 -2.93 -3.39
N GLU A 60 -5.47 -4.09 -4.01
CA GLU A 60 -6.36 -4.68 -5.02
C GLU A 60 -7.74 -5.00 -4.43
N ALA A 61 -7.78 -5.65 -3.26
CA ALA A 61 -9.04 -5.97 -2.59
C ALA A 61 -9.80 -4.71 -2.16
N LEU A 62 -9.11 -3.65 -1.73
CA LEU A 62 -9.72 -2.35 -1.43
C LEU A 62 -10.29 -1.66 -2.67
N SER A 63 -9.64 -1.82 -3.84
CA SER A 63 -10.13 -1.31 -5.11
C SER A 63 -11.33 -2.12 -5.64
N ASP A 64 -11.37 -3.44 -5.40
CA ASP A 64 -12.48 -4.30 -5.80
C ASP A 64 -13.78 -4.01 -5.01
N LEU A 65 -13.65 -3.49 -3.78
CA LEU A 65 -14.79 -3.05 -3.00
C LEU A 65 -15.47 -1.87 -3.70
N LYS A 66 -16.73 -2.06 -4.12
CA LYS A 66 -17.57 -1.01 -4.71
C LYS A 66 -17.99 -0.01 -3.64
N ILE A 67 -17.10 0.88 -3.24
CA ILE A 67 -17.42 1.92 -2.27
C ILE A 67 -18.26 3.00 -2.97
N PRO A 68 -19.46 3.34 -2.47
CA PRO A 68 -20.45 4.16 -3.18
C PRO A 68 -20.01 5.59 -3.54
N MET A 69 -18.84 6.06 -3.09
CA MET A 69 -18.25 7.36 -3.43
C MET A 69 -16.93 7.29 -4.23
N GLN A 70 -16.53 6.11 -4.72
CA GLN A 70 -15.34 6.01 -5.55
C GLN A 70 -15.52 6.78 -6.87
N LYS A 71 -14.71 7.82 -7.06
CA LYS A 71 -14.33 8.26 -8.42
C LYS A 71 -13.59 7.09 -9.08
N ALA A 72 -13.76 6.91 -10.39
CA ALA A 72 -13.22 5.76 -11.13
C ALA A 72 -11.71 5.52 -10.98
N ASP A 73 -10.94 6.53 -10.54
CA ASP A 73 -9.48 6.48 -10.34
C ASP A 73 -9.05 6.64 -8.86
N ALA A 74 -9.93 6.40 -7.89
CA ALA A 74 -9.58 6.51 -6.47
C ALA A 74 -8.63 5.39 -6.06
N LYS A 75 -7.40 5.74 -5.64
CA LYS A 75 -6.41 4.80 -5.11
C LYS A 75 -6.32 4.92 -3.59
N PHE A 76 -6.62 3.81 -2.91
CA PHE A 76 -6.45 3.66 -1.47
C PHE A 76 -5.17 2.86 -1.17
N TYR A 77 -4.56 3.13 -0.03
CA TYR A 77 -3.34 2.46 0.43
C TYR A 77 -3.63 1.75 1.74
N ALA A 78 -3.19 0.50 1.89
CA ALA A 78 -3.18 -0.17 3.18
C ALA A 78 -1.88 0.17 3.91
N ARG A 79 -1.98 0.64 5.15
CA ARG A 79 -0.82 0.91 6.01
C ARG A 79 -0.96 0.11 7.29
N PHE A 80 0.11 -0.57 7.66
CA PHE A 80 0.12 -1.44 8.82
C PHE A 80 0.81 -0.75 10.00
N THR A 81 0.22 -0.86 11.18
CA THR A 81 0.70 -0.29 12.43
C THR A 81 0.81 -1.34 13.52
N ASN A 82 1.54 -1.03 14.59
CA ASN A 82 1.70 -1.89 15.76
C ASN A 82 2.28 -3.29 15.44
N LEU A 83 3.33 -3.32 14.62
CA LEU A 83 4.10 -4.54 14.36
C LEU A 83 4.69 -5.12 15.66
N PRO A 84 4.93 -6.44 15.74
CA PRO A 84 5.50 -7.07 16.91
C PRO A 84 6.91 -6.55 17.19
N ASP A 85 7.27 -6.47 18.47
CA ASP A 85 8.59 -6.02 18.93
C ASP A 85 9.73 -6.87 18.36
N ALA A 86 9.46 -8.13 17.99
CA ALA A 86 10.41 -9.00 17.32
C ALA A 86 10.91 -8.46 15.97
N ASN A 87 10.14 -7.58 15.32
CA ASN A 87 10.49 -6.94 14.05
C ASN A 87 11.12 -5.56 14.24
N PHE A 88 11.38 -5.17 15.49
CA PHE A 88 12.09 -3.95 15.79
C PHE A 88 13.58 -4.10 15.49
N VAL A 89 14.09 -3.22 14.62
CA VAL A 89 15.50 -3.18 14.23
C VAL A 89 16.04 -1.78 14.47
N PRO A 90 17.01 -1.60 15.40
CA PRO A 90 17.72 -0.34 15.54
C PRO A 90 18.40 0.03 14.23
N VAL A 91 18.43 1.31 13.87
CA VAL A 91 19.08 1.80 12.63
C VAL A 91 20.51 1.26 12.47
N LYS A 92 21.24 1.09 13.58
CA LYS A 92 22.62 0.57 13.61
C LYS A 92 22.76 -0.90 13.19
N HIS A 93 21.69 -1.68 13.30
CA HIS A 93 21.67 -3.13 13.05
C HIS A 93 21.00 -3.49 11.71
N LEU A 94 20.65 -2.49 10.89
CA LEU A 94 20.13 -2.73 9.55
C LEU A 94 21.19 -3.43 8.69
N ALA A 95 20.87 -4.65 8.29
CA ALA A 95 21.72 -5.54 7.49
C ALA A 95 20.92 -6.22 6.37
N SER A 96 21.61 -6.94 5.49
CA SER A 96 21.03 -7.61 4.32
C SER A 96 19.90 -8.59 4.64
N GLU A 97 19.84 -9.13 5.85
CA GLU A 97 18.78 -10.06 6.30
C GLU A 97 17.39 -9.42 6.37
N HIS A 98 17.31 -8.09 6.36
CA HIS A 98 16.07 -7.31 6.41
C HIS A 98 15.59 -6.83 5.05
N ILE A 99 16.33 -7.14 3.96
CA ILE A 99 15.93 -6.78 2.61
C ILE A 99 14.59 -7.45 2.28
N ASN A 100 13.68 -6.67 1.67
CA ASN A 100 12.32 -7.08 1.28
C ASN A 100 11.42 -7.54 2.44
N LYS A 101 11.80 -7.31 3.70
CA LYS A 101 10.96 -7.62 4.87
C LYS A 101 10.36 -6.36 5.45
N LEU A 102 9.24 -6.49 6.15
CA LEU A 102 8.68 -5.39 6.91
C LEU A 102 9.29 -5.34 8.31
N ILE A 103 9.87 -4.19 8.63
CA ILE A 103 10.56 -3.93 9.90
C ILE A 103 10.07 -2.64 10.53
N THR A 104 10.22 -2.56 11.85
CA THR A 104 9.99 -1.34 12.63
C THR A 104 11.33 -0.73 12.99
N VAL A 105 11.48 0.58 12.83
CA VAL A 105 12.72 1.29 13.13
C VAL A 105 12.40 2.49 14.01
N GLU A 106 13.21 2.70 15.05
CA GLU A 106 13.20 3.91 15.86
C GLU A 106 14.46 4.73 15.59
N GLY A 107 14.29 6.04 15.49
CA GLY A 107 15.39 6.96 15.27
C GLY A 107 14.97 8.42 15.33
N ILE A 108 15.96 9.29 15.24
CA ILE A 108 15.78 10.74 15.24
C ILE A 108 15.84 11.23 13.78
N VAL A 109 14.89 12.07 13.39
CA VAL A 109 14.88 12.69 12.06
C VAL A 109 15.96 13.78 12.02
N ASN A 110 17.08 13.49 11.36
CA ASN A 110 18.20 14.44 11.23
C ASN A 110 18.06 15.43 10.07
N ARG A 111 17.38 15.02 8.99
CA ARG A 111 17.18 15.84 7.79
C ARG A 111 15.82 15.56 7.17
N ILE A 112 15.15 16.62 6.75
CA ILE A 112 13.93 16.57 5.96
C ILE A 112 14.29 17.15 4.58
N GLY A 113 13.99 16.41 3.52
CA GLY A 113 14.20 16.87 2.15
C GLY A 113 13.05 17.78 1.68
N ASP A 114 13.28 18.49 0.58
CA ASP A 114 12.25 19.30 -0.05
C ASP A 114 11.13 18.44 -0.65
N ILE A 115 9.92 19.00 -0.70
CA ILE A 115 8.75 18.34 -1.28
C ILE A 115 8.82 18.48 -2.80
N LEU A 116 9.17 17.39 -3.49
CA LEU A 116 9.23 17.34 -4.95
C LEU A 116 8.10 16.48 -5.52
N PRO A 117 7.47 16.88 -6.64
CA PRO A 117 6.48 16.04 -7.30
C PRO A 117 7.14 14.77 -7.88
N LYS A 118 6.51 13.61 -7.66
CA LYS A 118 6.95 12.31 -8.20
C LYS A 118 5.96 11.80 -9.24
N VAL A 119 6.43 11.47 -10.44
CA VAL A 119 5.62 10.81 -11.47
C VAL A 119 5.47 9.33 -11.09
N SER A 120 4.26 8.89 -10.79
CA SER A 120 3.92 7.49 -10.50
C SER A 120 3.58 6.69 -11.77
N THR A 121 2.76 7.28 -12.64
CA THR A 121 2.32 6.67 -13.90
C THR A 121 2.59 7.64 -15.05
N GLY A 122 3.40 7.20 -16.01
CA GLY A 122 3.65 7.94 -17.25
C GLY A 122 2.69 7.50 -18.35
N LYS A 123 2.13 8.46 -19.10
CA LYS A 123 1.45 8.19 -20.37
C LYS A 123 2.29 8.80 -21.50
N PHE A 124 2.95 7.94 -22.25
CA PHE A 124 3.75 8.35 -23.40
C PHE A 124 2.86 8.36 -24.65
N VAL A 125 2.93 9.44 -25.43
CA VAL A 125 2.18 9.59 -26.67
C VAL A 125 3.16 9.95 -27.76
N CYS A 126 3.21 9.16 -28.84
CA CYS A 126 4.00 9.49 -30.02
C CYS A 126 3.40 10.71 -30.72
N LYS A 127 4.24 11.63 -31.20
CA LYS A 127 3.81 12.89 -31.82
C LYS A 127 3.44 12.75 -33.32
N SER A 128 3.54 11.55 -33.88
CA SER A 128 3.20 11.29 -35.29
C SER A 128 1.68 11.19 -35.50
N GLU A 129 1.21 11.61 -36.68
CA GLU A 129 -0.18 11.97 -37.06
C GLU A 129 -1.25 10.86 -37.04
N PHE A 130 -1.30 10.00 -36.02
CA PHE A 130 -2.35 9.00 -35.85
C PHE A 130 -3.06 9.18 -34.49
N PRO A 131 -4.24 9.86 -34.46
CA PRO A 131 -4.93 10.24 -33.22
C PRO A 131 -5.53 9.07 -32.41
N ASP A 132 -5.70 7.90 -33.03
CA ASP A 132 -6.55 6.82 -32.49
C ASP A 132 -5.79 5.56 -32.05
N GLU A 133 -4.53 5.38 -32.47
CA GLU A 133 -3.73 4.22 -32.03
C GLU A 133 -2.88 4.59 -30.80
N LYS A 134 -3.60 4.80 -29.69
CA LYS A 134 -3.00 5.09 -28.39
C LYS A 134 -2.32 3.83 -27.86
N VAL A 135 -1.03 3.67 -28.15
CA VAL A 135 -0.20 2.70 -27.42
C VAL A 135 -0.11 3.17 -25.96
N ARG A 136 -0.99 2.65 -25.11
CA ARG A 136 -0.96 2.89 -23.66
C ARG A 136 0.16 2.03 -23.06
N ILE A 137 1.37 2.56 -23.04
CA ILE A 137 2.43 1.98 -22.19
C ILE A 137 2.33 2.64 -20.82
N SER A 138 1.48 2.09 -19.97
CA SER A 138 1.50 2.41 -18.54
C SER A 138 2.51 1.47 -17.87
N ALA A 139 3.75 1.92 -17.74
CA ALA A 139 4.75 1.24 -16.92
C ALA A 139 4.88 1.97 -15.57
N PRO A 140 4.86 1.26 -14.43
CA PRO A 140 5.39 1.85 -13.20
C PRO A 140 6.86 2.19 -13.47
N LEU A 141 7.24 3.44 -13.28
CA LEU A 141 8.64 3.85 -13.41
C LEU A 141 9.43 3.19 -12.27
N GLN A 142 10.02 2.02 -12.53
CA GLN A 142 11.03 1.42 -11.68
C GLN A 142 12.30 2.28 -11.82
N TYR A 143 12.71 2.92 -10.73
CA TYR A 143 14.01 3.58 -10.66
C TYR A 143 15.04 2.50 -10.29
N THR A 144 15.98 2.24 -11.21
CA THR A 144 17.28 1.62 -10.89
C THR A 144 18.17 2.59 -10.15
#